data_AF-A0AAD9P7U8-F1
#
_entry.id   AF-A0AAD9P7U8-F1
#
_cell.length_a   1.000
_cell.length_b   1.000
_cell.length_c   1.000
_cell.angle_alpha   90.00
_cell.angle_beta   90.00
_cell.angle_gamma   90.00
#
_symmetry.space_group_name_H-M   'P 1'
#
loop_
_entity.id
_entity.type
_entity.pdbx_description
1 polymer ?
#
loop_
_entity_poly.entity_id
_entity_poly.type
_entity_poly.pdbx_seq_one_letter_code
_entity_poly.pdbx_strand_id
1 'polypeptide(L)'
;MAKYHLTPSDVAVIAVHIRRTDYLLRRKKGDLVSDDAYFSHAVTFFNRLFKNKTMYVVCSDDIEWSKVNFITERPTVFSVGHSADVDFAILSRCNHSIITMGTFGRWSALLAGGITVYQRPDAPTAVPLHNVNRRVDSTKDPTRAWIALS
;
A
#
# COMPACT_ATOMS: atom_id res chain seq x y z
N MET A 1 -4.61 -28.98 -7.70
CA MET A 1 -4.36 -27.92 -6.70
C MET A 1 -5.61 -27.06 -6.62
N ALA A 2 -6.20 -26.92 -5.43
CA ALA A 2 -7.47 -26.24 -5.25
C ALA A 2 -7.33 -24.74 -5.58
N LYS A 3 -7.95 -24.30 -6.68
CA LYS A 3 -8.20 -22.88 -6.91
C LYS A 3 -9.31 -22.48 -5.95
N TYR A 4 -8.95 -21.90 -4.80
CA TYR A 4 -9.91 -21.16 -4.00
C TYR A 4 -10.39 -19.98 -4.86
N HIS A 5 -11.50 -20.19 -5.55
CA HIS A 5 -12.24 -19.15 -6.24
C HIS A 5 -12.91 -18.33 -5.14
N LEU A 6 -12.14 -17.46 -4.49
CA LEU A 6 -12.73 -16.41 -3.67
C LEU A 6 -13.61 -15.61 -4.62
N THR A 7 -14.92 -15.66 -4.41
CA THR A 7 -15.86 -14.74 -5.04
C THR A 7 -15.28 -13.33 -4.90
N PRO A 8 -15.25 -12.48 -5.95
CA PRO A 8 -14.80 -11.12 -5.79
C PRO A 8 -15.63 -10.49 -4.67
N SER A 9 -14.99 -10.20 -3.53
CA SER A 9 -15.65 -9.45 -2.48
C SER A 9 -16.05 -8.10 -3.09
N ASP A 10 -17.27 -7.64 -2.82
CA ASP A 10 -17.73 -6.32 -3.23
C ASP A 10 -16.77 -5.20 -2.75
N VAL A 11 -15.99 -5.48 -1.70
CA VAL A 11 -15.01 -4.59 -1.10
C VAL A 11 -13.60 -5.01 -1.51
N ALA A 12 -12.81 -4.07 -2.01
CA ALA A 12 -11.37 -4.24 -2.22
C ALA A 12 -10.62 -4.09 -0.89
N VAL A 13 -9.90 -5.12 -0.47
CA VAL A 13 -9.04 -5.10 0.72
C VAL A 13 -7.63 -4.69 0.32
N ILE A 14 -7.17 -3.56 0.84
CA ILE A 14 -5.87 -2.97 0.52
C ILE A 14 -4.94 -3.11 1.72
N ALA A 15 -3.85 -3.85 1.52
CA ALA A 15 -2.74 -3.91 2.46
C ALA A 15 -2.01 -2.57 2.51
N VAL A 16 -1.65 -2.10 3.70
CA VAL A 16 -0.82 -0.92 3.90
C VAL A 16 0.38 -1.32 4.73
N HIS A 17 1.57 -1.29 4.13
CA HIS A 17 2.81 -1.56 4.84
C HIS A 17 3.61 -0.27 5.08
N ILE A 18 3.69 0.14 6.34
CA ILE A 18 4.38 1.35 6.78
C ILE A 18 5.67 0.97 7.48
N ARG A 19 6.80 1.25 6.85
CA ARG A 19 8.14 1.07 7.40
C ARG A 19 8.71 2.43 7.73
N ARG A 20 9.01 2.65 9.00
CA ARG A 20 9.28 3.98 9.53
C ARG A 20 10.47 4.04 10.47
N THR A 21 10.57 3.14 11.45
CA THR A 21 11.48 3.31 12.61
C THR A 21 12.93 3.54 12.22
N ASP A 22 13.58 2.58 11.57
CA ASP A 22 14.96 2.68 11.13
C ASP A 22 15.13 3.66 9.95
N TYR A 23 14.08 3.85 9.16
CA TYR A 23 14.06 4.82 8.05
C TYR A 23 14.10 6.28 8.56
N LEU A 24 13.52 6.59 9.71
CA LEU A 24 13.65 7.91 10.35
C LEU A 24 15.11 8.26 10.66
N LEU A 25 15.89 7.27 11.11
CA LEU A 25 17.31 7.44 11.40
C LEU A 25 18.12 7.62 10.11
N ARG A 26 17.73 6.92 9.05
CA ARG A 26 18.39 6.98 7.74
C ARG A 26 17.96 8.16 6.87
N ARG A 27 16.92 8.89 7.25
CA ARG A 27 16.46 10.11 6.54
C ARG A 27 17.59 11.11 6.31
N LYS A 28 18.51 11.28 7.28
CA LYS A 28 19.69 12.16 7.15
C LYS A 28 20.68 11.71 6.06
N LYS A 29 20.63 10.45 5.65
CA LYS A 29 21.43 9.85 4.58
C LYS A 29 20.72 9.86 3.22
N GLY A 30 19.56 10.51 3.13
CA GLY A 30 18.79 10.63 1.89
C GLY A 30 17.73 9.54 1.71
N ASP A 31 17.54 8.63 2.67
CA ASP A 31 16.47 7.64 2.58
C ASP A 31 15.10 8.32 2.63
N LEU A 32 14.23 7.93 1.70
CA LEU A 32 12.87 8.42 1.62
C LEU A 32 12.03 7.85 2.78
N VAL A 33 11.41 8.75 3.52
CA VAL A 33 10.39 8.44 4.53
C VAL A 33 9.06 8.94 4.00
N SER A 34 8.10 8.03 3.85
CA SER A 34 6.78 8.40 3.34
C SER A 34 6.02 9.30 4.30
N ASP A 35 5.39 10.32 3.73
CA ASP A 35 4.63 11.34 4.42
C ASP A 35 3.12 11.11 4.29
N ASP A 36 2.36 11.94 5.01
CA ASP A 36 0.90 11.98 5.01
C ASP A 36 0.32 12.26 3.60
N ALA A 37 0.97 13.14 2.82
CA ALA A 37 0.57 13.45 1.46
C ALA A 37 0.56 12.19 0.56
N TYR A 38 1.63 11.38 0.62
CA TYR A 38 1.68 10.12 -0.10
C TYR A 38 0.52 9.18 0.27
N PHE A 39 0.26 8.98 1.56
CA PHE A 39 -0.82 8.09 2.01
C PHE A 39 -2.20 8.61 1.58
N SER A 40 -2.45 9.91 1.72
CA SER A 40 -3.70 10.54 1.29
C SER A 40 -3.96 10.33 -0.20
N HIS A 41 -2.93 10.47 -1.03
CA HIS A 41 -3.04 10.25 -2.47
C HIS A 41 -3.27 8.78 -2.82
N ALA A 42 -2.58 7.85 -2.16
CA ALA A 42 -2.76 6.42 -2.36
C ALA A 42 -4.16 5.94 -1.96
N VAL A 43 -4.68 6.43 -0.83
CA VAL A 43 -6.05 6.18 -0.36
C VAL A 43 -7.07 6.74 -1.35
N THR A 44 -6.88 7.97 -1.81
CA THR A 44 -7.79 8.61 -2.78
C THR A 44 -7.84 7.83 -4.09
N PHE A 45 -6.69 7.38 -4.59
CA PHE A 45 -6.60 6.57 -5.79
C PHE A 45 -7.42 5.28 -5.67
N PHE A 46 -7.21 4.49 -4.61
CA PHE A 46 -7.93 3.23 -4.42
C PHE A 46 -9.42 3.45 -4.18
N ASN A 47 -9.79 4.45 -3.39
CA ASN A 47 -11.19 4.79 -3.14
C ASN A 47 -11.91 5.13 -4.45
N ARG A 48 -11.32 5.95 -5.32
CA ARG A 48 -11.93 6.27 -6.62
C ARG A 48 -11.98 5.07 -7.55
N LEU A 49 -10.89 4.31 -7.64
CA LEU A 49 -10.80 3.13 -8.49
C LEU A 49 -11.88 2.08 -8.15
N PHE A 50 -12.16 1.90 -6.86
CA PHE A 50 -13.12 0.93 -6.35
C PHE A 50 -14.44 1.55 -5.87
N LYS A 51 -14.79 2.76 -6.34
CA LYS A 51 -16.08 3.43 -6.06
C LYS A 51 -16.43 3.45 -4.56
N ASN A 52 -15.43 3.77 -3.73
CA ASN A 52 -15.49 3.82 -2.27
C ASN A 52 -15.79 2.49 -1.55
N LYS A 53 -15.77 1.36 -2.27
CA LYS A 53 -15.86 0.01 -1.71
C LYS A 53 -14.48 -0.53 -1.34
N THR A 54 -13.85 0.09 -0.34
CA THR A 54 -12.48 -0.21 0.09
C THR A 54 -12.39 -0.44 1.60
N MET A 55 -11.45 -1.29 2.01
CA MET A 55 -11.04 -1.50 3.39
C MET A 55 -9.52 -1.58 3.45
N TYR A 56 -8.92 -1.05 4.52
CA TYR A 56 -7.48 -1.03 4.71
C TYR A 56 -7.03 -1.94 5.85
N VAL A 57 -5.94 -2.67 5.64
CA VAL A 57 -5.27 -3.45 6.68
C VAL A 57 -3.83 -2.96 6.81
N VAL A 58 -3.52 -2.33 7.94
CA VAL A 58 -2.26 -1.63 8.18
C VAL A 58 -1.33 -2.51 9.02
N CYS A 59 -0.16 -2.82 8.48
CA CYS A 59 0.96 -3.42 9.22
C CYS A 59 2.11 -2.42 9.25
N SER A 60 2.72 -2.23 10.41
CA SER A 60 3.73 -1.19 10.61
C SER A 60 4.73 -1.56 11.68
N ASP A 61 5.97 -1.10 11.52
CA ASP A 61 6.96 -1.12 12.60
C ASP A 61 6.79 0.06 13.59
N ASP A 62 5.84 0.97 13.31
CA ASP A 62 5.44 2.09 14.15
C ASP A 62 3.90 2.27 14.10
N ILE A 63 3.18 1.36 14.77
CA ILE A 63 1.72 1.30 14.76
C ILE A 63 1.07 2.55 15.36
N GLU A 64 1.63 3.08 16.44
CA GLU A 64 1.05 4.26 17.11
C GLU A 64 1.14 5.51 16.22
N TRP A 65 2.27 5.71 15.55
CA TRP A 65 2.36 6.77 14.54
C TRP A 65 1.38 6.53 13.39
N SER A 66 1.22 5.28 12.96
CA SER A 66 0.33 4.91 11.85
C SER A 66 -1.13 5.22 12.15
N LYS A 67 -1.61 4.99 13.38
CA LYS A 67 -2.97 5.35 13.80
C LYS A 67 -3.27 6.85 13.71
N VAL A 68 -2.25 7.68 13.95
CA VAL A 68 -2.37 9.14 13.93
C VAL A 68 -2.23 9.73 12.51
N ASN A 69 -1.42 9.11 11.64
CA ASN A 69 -1.04 9.69 10.36
C ASN A 69 -1.69 9.02 9.15
N PHE A 70 -2.14 7.78 9.27
CA PHE A 70 -2.90 7.11 8.22
C PHE A 70 -4.39 7.45 8.35
N ILE A 71 -4.80 8.57 7.75
CA ILE A 71 -6.16 9.10 7.86
C ILE A 71 -7.01 8.67 6.66
N THR A 72 -8.15 8.03 6.95
CA THR A 72 -9.16 7.63 5.96
C THR A 72 -10.51 7.46 6.62
N GLU A 73 -11.59 7.75 5.90
CA GLU A 73 -12.97 7.49 6.34
C GLU A 73 -13.40 6.04 6.11
N ARG A 74 -12.53 5.21 5.51
CA ARG A 74 -12.85 3.82 5.18
C ARG A 74 -12.51 2.88 6.35
N PRO A 75 -13.20 1.73 6.47
CA PRO A 75 -12.86 0.73 7.47
C PRO A 75 -11.37 0.39 7.44
N THR A 76 -10.71 0.47 8.60
CA THR A 76 -9.27 0.28 8.72
C THR A 76 -8.99 -0.60 9.94
N VAL A 77 -8.17 -1.63 9.75
CA VAL A 77 -7.71 -2.53 10.81
C VAL A 77 -6.19 -2.40 10.93
N PHE A 78 -5.68 -2.27 12.15
CA PHE A 78 -4.24 -2.26 12.44
C PHE A 78 -3.82 -3.62 12.99
N SER A 79 -2.76 -4.19 12.42
CA SER A 79 -2.13 -5.41 12.93
C SER A 79 -1.28 -5.03 14.16
N VAL A 80 -1.69 -5.45 15.35
CA VAL A 80 -1.04 -5.06 16.62
C VAL A 80 -0.57 -6.30 17.36
N GLY A 81 0.71 -6.32 17.75
CA GLY A 81 1.30 -7.38 18.57
C GLY A 81 1.57 -8.69 17.81
N HIS A 82 1.46 -8.69 16.48
CA HIS A 82 1.80 -9.84 15.65
C HIS A 82 3.28 -9.86 15.29
N SER A 83 3.79 -11.06 14.98
CA SER A 83 5.14 -11.23 14.47
C SER A 83 5.22 -10.84 12.99
N ALA A 84 6.44 -10.55 12.51
CA ALA A 84 6.65 -10.10 11.14
C ALA A 84 6.18 -11.12 10.08
N ASP A 85 6.26 -12.42 10.35
CA ASP A 85 5.77 -13.48 9.47
C ASP A 85 4.23 -13.49 9.37
N VAL A 86 3.52 -13.20 10.47
CA VAL A 86 2.06 -13.06 10.48
C VAL A 86 1.64 -11.81 9.70
N ASP A 87 2.29 -10.68 9.94
CA ASP A 87 2.06 -9.45 9.17
C ASP A 87 2.31 -9.68 7.67
N PHE A 88 3.40 -10.38 7.33
CA PHE A 88 3.70 -10.70 5.94
C PHE A 88 2.61 -11.57 5.30
N ALA A 89 2.11 -12.58 6.03
CA ALA A 89 1.01 -13.41 5.58
C ALA A 89 -0.27 -12.58 5.34
N ILE A 90 -0.63 -11.71 6.28
CA ILE A 90 -1.77 -10.79 6.16
C ILE A 90 -1.64 -9.93 4.90
N LEU A 91 -0.50 -9.23 4.74
CA LEU A 91 -0.25 -8.32 3.62
C LEU A 91 -0.32 -9.06 2.27
N SER A 92 0.25 -10.28 2.20
CA SER A 92 0.25 -11.10 0.98
C SER A 92 -1.13 -11.66 0.59
N ARG A 93 -2.12 -11.57 1.50
CA ARG A 93 -3.47 -12.08 1.27
C ARG A 93 -4.48 -11.02 0.85
N CYS A 94 -4.14 -9.74 0.96
CA CYS A 94 -4.97 -8.62 0.48
C CYS A 94 -5.07 -8.57 -1.06
N ASN A 95 -6.04 -7.82 -1.58
CA ASN A 95 -6.24 -7.67 -3.03
C ASN A 95 -5.23 -6.71 -3.66
N HIS A 96 -4.89 -5.63 -2.95
CA HIS A 96 -4.01 -4.56 -3.42
C HIS A 96 -3.05 -4.12 -2.31
N SER A 97 -2.06 -3.31 -2.65
CA SER A 97 -1.04 -2.89 -1.67
C SER A 97 -0.63 -1.43 -1.81
N ILE A 98 -0.55 -0.73 -0.69
CA ILE A 98 0.16 0.53 -0.48
C ILE A 98 1.41 0.18 0.32
N ILE A 99 2.60 0.48 -0.22
CA ILE A 99 3.85 0.12 0.43
C ILE A 99 4.81 1.31 0.49
N THR A 100 5.49 1.41 1.62
CA THR A 100 6.65 2.29 1.83
C THR A 100 7.94 1.61 1.37
N MET A 101 9.08 2.30 1.54
CA MET A 101 10.39 1.77 1.16
C MET A 101 10.79 0.54 1.98
N GLY A 102 11.45 -0.42 1.32
CA GLY A 102 11.94 -1.65 1.93
C GLY A 102 11.59 -2.90 1.12
N THR A 103 12.30 -4.00 1.37
CA THR A 103 12.08 -5.28 0.66
C THR A 103 10.86 -6.02 1.20
N PHE A 104 10.55 -5.91 2.49
CA PHE A 104 9.43 -6.61 3.13
C PHE A 104 8.09 -6.32 2.43
N GLY A 105 7.71 -5.04 2.34
CA GLY A 105 6.48 -4.63 1.66
C GLY A 105 6.46 -4.98 0.16
N ARG A 106 7.62 -4.92 -0.52
CA ARG A 106 7.73 -5.29 -1.93
C ARG A 106 7.44 -6.78 -2.16
N TRP A 107 8.01 -7.65 -1.32
CA TRP A 107 7.78 -9.09 -1.42
C TRP A 107 6.34 -9.46 -1.06
N SER A 108 5.76 -8.86 -0.02
CA SER A 108 4.35 -9.13 0.34
C SER A 108 3.40 -8.68 -0.77
N ALA A 109 3.63 -7.51 -1.37
CA ALA A 109 2.82 -6.98 -2.46
C ALA A 109 2.96 -7.81 -3.75
N LEU A 110 4.17 -8.28 -4.07
CA LEU A 110 4.40 -9.19 -5.19
C LEU A 110 3.57 -10.48 -5.05
N LEU A 111 3.50 -11.04 -3.84
CA LEU A 111 2.72 -12.25 -3.57
C LEU A 111 1.21 -12.00 -3.56
N ALA A 112 0.76 -10.82 -3.09
CA ALA A 112 -0.64 -10.40 -3.19
C ALA A 112 -1.12 -10.33 -4.64
N GLY A 113 -0.26 -9.87 -5.56
CA GLY A 113 -0.46 -10.02 -6.99
C GLY A 113 -1.45 -9.03 -7.62
N GLY A 114 -1.99 -8.07 -6.87
CA GLY A 114 -2.80 -6.98 -7.41
C GLY A 114 -2.01 -5.70 -7.70
N ILE A 115 -2.75 -4.60 -7.91
CA ILE A 115 -2.20 -3.25 -8.01
C ILE A 115 -1.43 -2.92 -6.73
N THR A 116 -0.18 -2.54 -6.90
CA THR A 116 0.68 -2.06 -5.82
C THR A 116 1.01 -0.60 -6.08
N VAL A 117 0.99 0.23 -5.06
CA VAL A 117 1.44 1.61 -5.16
C VAL A 117 2.53 1.86 -4.13
N TYR A 118 3.58 2.56 -4.54
CA TYR A 118 4.68 2.98 -3.69
C TYR A 118 5.16 4.36 -4.10
N GLN A 119 5.76 5.07 -3.15
CA GLN A 119 6.29 6.40 -3.39
C GLN A 119 7.55 6.33 -4.26
N ARG A 120 7.56 7.05 -5.38
CA ARG A 120 8.76 7.18 -6.22
C ARG A 120 9.78 8.12 -5.55
N PRO A 121 11.05 7.69 -5.37
CA PRO A 121 12.09 8.54 -4.76
C PRO A 121 12.44 9.78 -5.57
N ASP A 122 12.22 9.75 -6.88
CA ASP A 122 12.64 10.74 -7.87
C ASP A 122 11.53 11.71 -8.29
N ALA A 123 10.35 11.62 -7.67
CA ALA A 123 9.18 12.37 -8.09
C ALA A 123 8.61 13.28 -6.99
N PRO A 124 7.91 14.37 -7.36
CA PRO A 124 7.25 15.23 -6.38
C PRO A 124 6.30 14.42 -5.48
N THR A 125 6.28 14.73 -4.18
CA THR A 125 5.46 14.05 -3.17
C THR A 125 3.97 13.98 -3.54
N ALA A 126 3.49 14.96 -4.30
CA ALA A 126 2.11 15.05 -4.77
C ALA A 126 1.75 14.01 -5.83
N VAL A 127 2.68 13.50 -6.64
CA VAL A 127 2.34 12.55 -7.70
C VAL A 127 3.60 11.78 -8.05
N PRO A 128 3.80 10.55 -7.52
CA PRO A 128 3.19 9.42 -8.22
C PRO A 128 3.11 8.05 -7.52
N LEU A 129 2.10 7.29 -7.93
CA LEU A 129 1.94 5.86 -7.67
C LEU A 129 2.62 5.10 -8.81
N HIS A 130 3.58 4.21 -8.55
CA HIS A 130 4.04 3.28 -9.58
C HIS A 130 3.59 1.86 -9.26
N ASN A 131 3.00 1.19 -10.26
CA ASN A 131 2.67 -0.22 -10.14
C ASN A 131 3.90 -1.08 -10.39
N VAL A 132 4.46 -1.65 -9.33
CA VAL A 132 5.60 -2.58 -9.40
C VAL A 132 5.23 -3.96 -9.95
N ASN A 133 3.93 -4.28 -10.04
CA ASN A 133 3.51 -5.59 -10.48
C ASN A 133 3.40 -5.66 -12.01
N ARG A 134 4.48 -6.15 -12.65
CA ARG A 134 4.58 -6.38 -14.10
C ARG A 134 3.58 -7.39 -14.67
N ARG A 135 2.80 -8.08 -13.83
CA ARG A 135 1.69 -8.96 -14.28
C ARG A 135 0.47 -8.18 -14.76
N VAL A 136 0.36 -6.90 -14.39
CA VAL A 136 -0.66 -6.01 -14.95
C VAL A 136 -0.15 -5.49 -16.29
N ASP A 137 -0.89 -5.74 -17.35
CA ASP A 137 -0.65 -5.16 -18.68
C ASP A 137 -0.51 -3.64 -18.55
N SER A 138 0.63 -3.10 -19.00
CA SER A 138 0.96 -1.68 -18.85
C SER A 138 -0.05 -0.73 -19.51
N THR A 139 -0.84 -1.21 -20.49
CA THR A 139 -1.92 -0.44 -21.11
C THR A 139 -3.20 -0.41 -20.27
N LYS A 140 -3.32 -1.36 -19.33
CA LYS A 140 -4.44 -1.50 -18.39
C LYS A 140 -4.08 -1.07 -16.98
N ASP A 141 -2.89 -0.50 -16.78
CA ASP A 141 -2.44 -0.01 -15.48
C ASP A 141 -3.20 1.28 -15.11
N PRO A 142 -4.12 1.23 -14.13
CA PRO A 142 -4.94 2.39 -13.77
C PRO A 142 -4.12 3.52 -13.15
N THR A 143 -2.89 3.25 -12.67
CA THR A 143 -2.01 4.29 -12.12
C THR A 143 -1.56 5.28 -13.18
N ARG A 144 -1.48 4.89 -14.46
CA ARG A 144 -1.09 5.78 -15.57
C ARG A 144 -2.14 6.84 -15.85
N ALA A 145 -3.42 6.44 -15.89
CA ALA A 145 -4.53 7.38 -16.04
C ALA A 145 -4.62 8.31 -14.82
N TRP A 146 -4.34 7.80 -13.61
CA TRP A 146 -4.32 8.60 -12.40
C TRP A 146 -3.24 9.69 -12.41
N ILE A 147 -2.00 9.34 -12.79
CA ILE A 147 -0.89 10.30 -12.90
C ILE A 147 -1.20 11.40 -13.93
N ALA A 148 -1.93 11.10 -14.99
CA ALA A 148 -2.29 12.09 -16.01
C ALA A 148 -3.36 13.11 -15.55
N LEU A 149 -4.07 12.84 -14.46
CA LEU A 149 -5.16 13.66 -13.93
C LEU A 149 -4.78 14.50 -12.71
N SER A 150 -3.52 14.44 -12.29
CA SER A 150 -2.97 15.03 -11.06
C SER A 150 -1.78 15.91 -11.37
#